data_AF-A0A8J4CYT4-F1
#
_entry.id   AF-A0A8J4CYT4-F1
#
_cell.length_a   1.000
_cell.length_b   1.000
_cell.length_c   1.000
_cell.angle_alpha   90.00
_cell.angle_beta   90.00
_cell.angle_gamma   90.00
#
_symmetry.space_group_name_H-M   'P 1'
#
loop_
_entity.id
_entity.type
_entity.pdbx_description
1 polymer ?
#
loop_
_entity_poly.entity_id
_entity_poly.type
_entity_poly.pdbx_seq_one_letter_code
_entity_poly.pdbx_strand_id
1 'polypeptide(L)'
;MATLMRTQALLRACPQRCAFTPVRPTFAPVSRPVAERGTLIVMAAEGKKDQKKKMPSPVKRALLAEERRLYNKSRKSACATRIKKVIKMAESLMSSADVQSEDQVKALEKLVAEAYTEIDKAVVKGILHQNTAARKKARCARYKKQVLMFTGLYKPAVDSADFAGYEKLQAKAAEVRAKVAAQKPKVAA
;
A
#
# COMPACT_ATOMS: atom_id res chain seq x y z
N MET A 1 8.03 -50.95 -31.20
CA MET A 1 7.68 -51.59 -29.92
C MET A 1 7.23 -50.49 -28.94
N ALA A 2 6.06 -49.89 -29.19
CA ALA A 2 4.82 -50.11 -28.43
C ALA A 2 4.90 -49.51 -26.99
N THR A 3 4.57 -48.22 -26.82
CA THR A 3 3.26 -47.66 -26.40
C THR A 3 2.89 -47.83 -24.92
N LEU A 4 2.61 -46.68 -24.28
CA LEU A 4 1.69 -46.44 -23.15
C LEU A 4 2.18 -46.95 -21.78
N MET A 5 2.20 -46.14 -20.72
CA MET A 5 0.98 -45.77 -20.00
C MET A 5 1.16 -44.52 -19.14
N ARG A 6 0.27 -43.55 -19.35
CA ARG A 6 -0.11 -42.50 -18.42
C ARG A 6 -0.65 -43.13 -17.14
N THR A 7 -0.06 -42.86 -15.99
CA THR A 7 -0.73 -43.03 -14.69
C THR A 7 -1.36 -41.70 -14.28
N GLN A 8 -2.53 -41.41 -14.83
CA GLN A 8 -3.54 -40.61 -14.14
C GLN A 8 -4.29 -41.53 -13.19
N ALA A 9 -4.17 -41.27 -11.89
CA ALA A 9 -5.00 -41.83 -10.83
C ALA A 9 -4.71 -40.99 -9.57
N LEU A 10 -5.62 -40.40 -8.81
CA LEU A 10 -7.07 -40.30 -8.84
C LEU A 10 -7.38 -38.99 -8.10
N LEU A 11 -8.05 -38.05 -8.75
CA LEU A 11 -8.79 -37.02 -8.03
C LEU A 11 -9.87 -37.76 -7.23
N ARG A 12 -9.72 -37.79 -5.89
CA ARG A 12 -10.81 -38.17 -5.00
C ARG A 12 -11.96 -37.19 -5.22
N ALA A 13 -12.97 -37.64 -5.95
CA ALA A 13 -14.28 -37.01 -5.92
C ALA A 13 -14.80 -37.11 -4.48
N CYS A 14 -14.97 -35.97 -3.81
CA CYS A 14 -15.70 -35.92 -2.54
C CYS A 14 -17.08 -36.55 -2.74
N PRO A 15 -17.40 -37.65 -2.07
CA PRO A 15 -18.76 -38.14 -2.05
C PRO A 15 -19.59 -37.18 -1.19
N GLN A 16 -20.75 -36.79 -1.72
CA GLN A 16 -21.84 -36.15 -0.98
C GLN A 16 -21.64 -34.67 -0.61
N ARG A 17 -21.63 -33.84 -1.66
CA ARG A 17 -22.23 -32.50 -1.55
C ARG A 17 -23.74 -32.73 -1.39
N CYS A 18 -24.23 -32.76 -0.15
CA CYS A 18 -25.65 -32.82 0.14
C CYS A 18 -26.35 -31.72 -0.65
N ALA A 19 -27.25 -32.10 -1.54
CA ALA A 19 -28.10 -31.15 -2.25
C ALA A 19 -28.88 -30.36 -1.20
N PHE A 20 -28.65 -29.04 -1.14
CA PHE A 20 -29.42 -28.13 -0.32
C PHE A 20 -30.85 -28.13 -0.88
N THR A 21 -31.73 -28.94 -0.31
CA THR A 21 -33.17 -28.87 -0.60
C THR A 21 -33.72 -27.62 0.08
N PRO A 22 -34.28 -26.65 -0.66
CA PRO A 22 -34.91 -25.50 -0.02
C PRO A 22 -36.19 -25.98 0.67
N VAL A 23 -36.21 -25.94 2.00
CA VAL A 23 -37.44 -26.10 2.76
C VAL A 23 -38.37 -24.95 2.39
N ARG A 24 -39.48 -25.23 1.71
CA ARG A 24 -40.53 -24.24 1.47
C ARG A 24 -41.15 -23.87 2.82
N PRO A 25 -41.16 -22.60 3.24
CA PRO A 25 -41.90 -22.23 4.44
C PRO A 25 -43.40 -22.36 4.13
N THR A 26 -44.07 -23.31 4.76
CA THR A 26 -45.53 -23.33 4.82
C THR A 26 -45.98 -22.16 5.68
N PHE A 27 -46.37 -21.06 5.06
CA PHE A 27 -47.07 -19.98 5.74
C PHE A 27 -48.39 -20.53 6.29
N ALA A 28 -48.48 -20.65 7.62
CA ALA A 28 -49.78 -20.80 8.25
C ALA A 28 -50.57 -19.50 8.05
N PRO A 29 -51.85 -19.55 7.60
CA PRO A 29 -52.67 -18.35 7.53
C PRO A 29 -52.96 -17.91 8.97
N VAL A 30 -52.34 -16.80 9.39
CA VAL A 30 -52.68 -16.18 10.67
C VAL A 30 -54.10 -15.61 10.53
N SER A 31 -55.03 -16.17 11.29
CA SER A 31 -56.40 -15.68 11.44
C SER A 31 -56.38 -14.20 11.82
N ARG A 32 -57.01 -13.35 11.00
CA ARG A 32 -57.25 -11.94 11.35
C ARG A 32 -58.36 -11.90 12.41
N PRO A 33 -58.16 -11.32 13.59
CA PRO A 33 -59.29 -11.02 14.47
C PRO A 33 -60.15 -9.92 13.83
N VAL A 34 -61.46 -10.16 13.89
CA VAL A 34 -62.55 -9.30 13.42
C VAL A 34 -62.49 -7.94 14.13
N ALA A 35 -62.75 -6.87 13.38
CA ALA A 35 -62.76 -5.50 13.88
C ALA A 35 -63.91 -5.28 14.87
N GLU A 36 -63.60 -5.16 16.16
CA GLU A 36 -64.53 -4.59 17.13
C GLU A 36 -64.55 -3.07 16.97
N ARG A 37 -65.74 -2.56 16.65
CA ARG A 37 -66.03 -1.12 16.62
C ARG A 37 -66.22 -0.64 18.04
N GLY A 38 -65.42 0.33 18.47
CA GLY A 38 -65.78 1.23 19.58
C GLY A 38 -64.75 1.31 20.69
N THR A 39 -63.86 2.31 20.59
CA THR A 39 -63.88 3.51 21.43
C THR A 39 -62.67 4.34 21.03
N LEU A 40 -62.90 5.56 20.56
CA LEU A 40 -61.83 6.54 20.38
C LEU A 40 -61.38 6.99 21.77
N ILE A 41 -60.40 6.28 22.32
CA ILE A 41 -59.64 6.82 23.43
C ILE A 41 -58.75 7.92 22.84
N VAL A 42 -59.18 9.16 22.97
CA VAL A 42 -58.34 10.34 22.79
C VAL A 42 -57.39 10.38 23.99
N MET A 43 -56.32 9.58 23.95
CA MET A 43 -55.16 9.82 24.80
C MET A 43 -54.29 10.86 24.11
N ALA A 44 -54.16 12.00 24.77
CA ALA A 44 -53.30 13.10 24.40
C ALA A 44 -51.96 12.58 23.87
N ALA A 45 -51.58 13.04 22.67
CA ALA A 45 -50.24 12.86 22.15
C ALA A 45 -49.28 13.70 23.00
N GLU A 46 -48.92 13.18 24.18
CA GLU A 46 -47.82 13.72 24.96
C GLU A 46 -46.55 13.60 24.12
N GLY A 47 -46.02 14.76 23.76
CA GLY A 47 -44.92 14.90 22.81
C GLY A 47 -43.70 14.09 23.25
N LYS A 48 -43.30 13.13 22.43
CA LYS A 48 -41.93 12.58 22.46
C LYS A 48 -40.98 13.55 21.76
N LYS A 49 -40.85 14.77 22.31
CA LYS A 49 -39.93 15.81 21.78
C LYS A 49 -38.45 15.46 22.02
N ASP A 50 -38.15 14.46 22.84
CA ASP A 50 -36.77 14.10 23.25
C ASP A 50 -36.34 12.66 22.90
N GLN A 51 -36.98 11.99 21.93
CA GLN A 51 -36.49 10.67 21.50
C GLN A 51 -35.38 10.81 20.46
N LYS A 52 -34.12 10.66 20.90
CA LYS A 52 -32.95 10.51 20.02
C LYS A 52 -33.16 9.33 19.07
N LYS A 53 -33.61 9.61 17.84
CA LYS A 53 -33.81 8.59 16.80
C LYS A 53 -32.50 7.82 16.60
N LYS A 54 -32.55 6.49 16.78
CA LYS A 54 -31.40 5.62 16.52
C LYS A 54 -31.05 5.72 15.04
N MET A 55 -29.86 6.23 14.71
CA MET A 55 -29.40 6.22 13.31
C MET A 55 -29.38 4.76 12.81
N PRO A 56 -29.98 4.48 11.63
CA PRO A 56 -29.98 3.14 11.08
C PRO A 56 -28.55 2.69 10.75
N SER A 57 -28.27 1.40 10.94
CA SER A 57 -26.92 0.82 10.78
C SER A 57 -26.24 1.18 9.45
N PRO A 58 -26.92 1.16 8.28
CA PRO A 58 -26.31 1.54 7.01
C PRO A 58 -25.78 2.97 6.97
N VAL A 59 -26.56 3.94 7.49
CA VAL A 59 -26.17 5.36 7.53
C VAL A 59 -24.94 5.55 8.42
N LYS A 60 -24.89 4.87 9.58
CA LYS A 60 -23.71 4.89 10.45
C LYS A 60 -22.47 4.33 9.75
N ARG A 61 -22.60 3.22 9.02
CA ARG A 61 -21.49 2.61 8.29
C ARG A 61 -20.97 3.51 7.16
N ALA A 62 -21.86 4.24 6.48
CA ALA A 62 -21.48 5.22 5.46
C ALA A 62 -20.62 6.35 6.04
N LEU A 63 -21.08 6.99 7.14
CA LEU A 63 -20.33 8.07 7.80
C LEU A 63 -18.94 7.62 8.29
N LEU A 64 -18.88 6.46 8.95
CA LEU A 64 -17.60 5.88 9.40
C LEU A 64 -16.67 5.54 8.24
N ALA A 65 -17.21 5.13 7.09
CA ALA A 65 -16.42 4.84 5.90
C ALA A 65 -15.83 6.12 5.30
N GLU A 66 -16.58 7.22 5.29
CA GLU A 66 -16.09 8.53 4.84
C GLU A 66 -14.95 9.05 5.72
N GLU A 67 -15.12 9.02 7.04
CA GLU A 67 -14.08 9.40 8.00
C GLU A 67 -12.80 8.57 7.82
N ARG A 68 -12.94 7.24 7.77
CA ARG A 68 -11.81 6.32 7.54
C ARG A 68 -11.18 6.53 6.18
N ARG A 69 -11.96 6.83 5.14
CA ARG A 69 -11.45 7.14 3.79
C ARG A 69 -10.56 8.37 3.82
N LEU A 70 -10.99 9.46 4.45
CA LEU A 70 -10.21 10.69 4.57
C LEU A 70 -8.90 10.46 5.33
N TYR A 71 -8.95 9.78 6.48
CA TYR A 71 -7.78 9.45 7.28
C TYR A 71 -6.79 8.52 6.54
N ASN A 72 -7.30 7.47 5.91
CA ASN A 72 -6.46 6.54 5.15
C ASN A 72 -5.86 7.21 3.92
N LYS A 73 -6.59 8.12 3.26
CA LYS A 73 -6.10 8.89 2.12
C LYS A 73 -4.91 9.77 2.51
N SER A 74 -5.01 10.53 3.60
CA SER A 74 -3.95 11.43 4.05
C SER A 74 -2.67 10.68 4.43
N ARG A 75 -2.79 9.55 5.14
CA ARG A 75 -1.63 8.73 5.54
C ARG A 75 -1.00 8.02 4.35
N LYS A 76 -1.80 7.48 3.41
CA LYS A 76 -1.29 6.84 2.18
C LYS A 76 -0.60 7.85 1.26
N SER A 77 -1.16 9.05 1.10
CA SER A 77 -0.54 10.11 0.30
C SER A 77 0.75 10.62 0.93
N ALA A 78 0.77 10.83 2.25
CA ALA A 78 1.97 11.23 2.98
C ALA A 78 3.14 10.23 2.79
N CYS A 79 2.85 8.92 2.85
CA CYS A 79 3.85 7.88 2.54
C CYS A 79 4.33 7.97 1.08
N ALA A 80 3.41 8.10 0.13
CA ALA A 80 3.76 8.16 -1.29
C ALA A 80 4.61 9.39 -1.63
N THR A 81 4.29 10.54 -1.04
CA THR A 81 5.03 11.80 -1.25
C THR A 81 6.45 11.70 -0.70
N ARG A 82 6.66 11.16 0.51
CA ARG A 82 8.01 11.01 1.07
C ARG A 82 8.87 10.04 0.27
N ILE A 83 8.31 8.92 -0.17
CA ILE A 83 9.02 7.98 -1.05
C ILE A 83 9.38 8.66 -2.37
N LYS A 84 8.48 9.44 -2.98
CA LYS A 84 8.78 10.19 -4.21
C LYS A 84 9.91 11.20 -4.00
N LYS A 85 9.96 11.89 -2.86
CA LYS A 85 11.07 12.81 -2.53
C LYS A 85 12.42 12.09 -2.48
N VAL A 86 12.47 10.94 -1.81
CA VAL A 86 13.70 10.10 -1.76
C VAL A 86 14.15 9.70 -3.16
N ILE A 87 13.23 9.23 -4.00
CA ILE A 87 13.55 8.79 -5.36
C ILE A 87 14.05 9.95 -6.23
N LYS A 88 13.34 11.09 -6.21
CA LYS A 88 13.74 12.28 -6.98
C LYS A 88 15.14 12.79 -6.59
N MET A 89 15.42 12.83 -5.28
CA MET A 89 16.73 13.22 -4.80
C MET A 89 17.81 12.20 -5.18
N ALA A 90 17.52 10.90 -5.14
CA ALA A 90 18.46 9.88 -5.59
C ALA A 90 18.75 10.01 -7.11
N GLU A 91 17.72 10.23 -7.93
CA GLU A 91 17.85 10.41 -9.37
C GLU A 91 18.64 11.67 -9.74
N SER A 92 18.42 12.78 -9.02
CA SER A 92 19.21 14.00 -9.23
C SER A 92 20.69 13.76 -8.90
N LEU A 93 20.98 13.06 -7.81
CA LEU A 93 22.37 12.77 -7.39
C LEU A 93 23.10 11.83 -8.34
N MET A 94 22.37 10.88 -8.95
CA MET A 94 22.94 10.03 -9.99
C MET A 94 23.17 10.76 -11.31
N SER A 95 22.58 11.95 -11.50
CA SER A 95 22.70 12.73 -12.73
C SER A 95 23.75 13.84 -12.63
N SER A 96 23.98 14.39 -11.44
CA SER A 96 25.04 15.36 -11.17
C SER A 96 26.28 14.66 -10.60
N ALA A 97 27.33 14.50 -11.40
CA ALA A 97 28.57 13.85 -10.97
C ALA A 97 29.40 14.66 -9.95
N ASP A 98 29.13 15.96 -9.78
CA ASP A 98 30.02 16.89 -9.08
C ASP A 98 30.01 16.80 -7.55
N VAL A 99 29.11 16.03 -6.93
CA VAL A 99 28.90 16.19 -5.48
C VAL A 99 29.24 14.94 -4.69
N GLN A 100 30.53 14.83 -4.40
CA GLN A 100 31.08 14.05 -3.29
C GLN A 100 30.85 14.77 -1.93
N SER A 101 29.88 15.69 -1.82
CA SER A 101 29.60 16.27 -0.50
C SER A 101 28.82 15.24 0.30
N GLU A 102 29.49 14.71 1.32
CA GLU A 102 28.90 13.90 2.37
C GLU A 102 27.57 14.48 2.88
N ASP A 103 27.41 15.81 2.77
CA ASP A 103 26.21 16.56 3.12
C ASP A 103 24.97 16.19 2.30
N GLN A 104 25.11 15.91 1.00
CA GLN A 104 23.98 15.46 0.18
C GLN A 104 23.57 14.02 0.51
N VAL A 105 24.54 13.17 0.86
CA VAL A 105 24.26 11.82 1.36
C VAL A 105 23.53 11.91 2.71
N LYS A 106 23.99 12.76 3.62
CA LYS A 106 23.31 13.03 4.91
C LYS A 106 21.88 13.55 4.68
N ALA A 107 21.66 14.41 3.68
CA ALA A 107 20.32 14.89 3.33
C ALA A 107 19.40 13.77 2.84
N LEU A 108 19.91 12.85 1.99
CA LEU A 108 19.16 11.66 1.60
C LEU A 108 18.79 10.78 2.79
N GLU A 109 19.72 10.57 3.73
CA GLU A 109 19.48 9.74 4.90
C GLU A 109 18.38 10.32 5.80
N LYS A 110 18.35 11.64 5.97
CA LYS A 110 17.25 12.33 6.67
C LYS A 110 15.90 12.05 6.00
N LEU A 111 15.83 12.17 4.67
CA LEU A 111 14.59 11.88 3.93
C LEU A 111 14.17 10.40 4.01
N VAL A 112 15.13 9.48 4.05
CA VAL A 112 14.85 8.04 4.24
C VAL A 112 14.31 7.78 5.65
N ALA A 113 14.87 8.40 6.68
CA ALA A 113 14.37 8.30 8.04
C ALA A 113 12.93 8.82 8.18
N GLU A 114 12.63 9.98 7.57
CA GLU A 114 11.26 10.51 7.50
C GLU A 114 10.30 9.57 6.76
N ALA A 115 10.74 8.93 5.68
CA ALA A 115 9.93 7.97 4.95
C ALA A 115 9.63 6.73 5.81
N TYR A 116 10.63 6.19 6.53
CA TYR A 116 10.48 5.01 7.38
C TYR A 116 9.55 5.27 8.56
N THR A 117 9.74 6.39 9.26
CA THR A 117 8.87 6.76 10.39
C THR A 117 7.40 6.82 9.98
N GLU A 118 7.10 7.31 8.77
CA GLU A 118 5.72 7.45 8.32
C GLU A 118 5.11 6.16 7.79
N ILE A 119 5.93 5.32 7.15
CA ILE A 119 5.55 3.95 6.79
C ILE A 119 5.20 3.16 8.05
N ASP A 120 6.03 3.21 9.08
CA ASP A 120 5.85 2.42 10.29
C ASP A 120 4.68 2.90 11.13
N LYS A 121 4.51 4.22 11.25
CA LYS A 121 3.29 4.79 11.83
C LYS A 121 2.03 4.32 11.08
N ALA A 122 2.08 4.20 9.74
CA ALA A 122 0.94 3.70 8.97
C ALA A 122 0.69 2.18 9.16
N VAL A 123 1.72 1.39 9.48
CA VAL A 123 1.58 -0.03 9.84
C VAL A 123 0.96 -0.18 11.22
N VAL A 124 1.47 0.54 12.22
CA VAL A 124 0.95 0.51 13.59
C VAL A 124 -0.52 0.94 13.64
N LYS A 125 -0.91 1.91 12.81
CA LYS A 125 -2.31 2.36 12.68
C LYS A 125 -3.18 1.42 11.81
N GLY A 126 -2.65 0.32 11.28
CA GLY A 126 -3.41 -0.66 10.48
C GLY A 126 -3.81 -0.20 9.08
N ILE A 127 -3.21 0.89 8.56
CA ILE A 127 -3.55 1.46 7.24
C ILE A 127 -2.80 0.74 6.11
N LEU A 128 -1.57 0.28 6.41
CA LEU A 128 -0.75 -0.52 5.52
C LEU A 128 -0.49 -1.88 6.13
N HIS A 129 -0.59 -2.93 5.32
CA HIS A 129 -0.14 -4.27 5.70
C HIS A 129 1.39 -4.31 5.80
N GLN A 130 1.93 -5.14 6.71
CA GLN A 130 3.36 -5.28 6.98
C GLN A 130 4.17 -5.59 5.71
N ASN A 131 3.69 -6.52 4.88
CA ASN A 131 4.34 -6.84 3.59
C ASN A 131 4.39 -5.64 2.63
N THR A 132 3.34 -4.80 2.61
CA THR A 132 3.32 -3.60 1.78
C THR A 132 4.30 -2.55 2.29
N ALA A 133 4.45 -2.43 3.60
CA ALA A 133 5.47 -1.58 4.21
C ALA A 133 6.89 -2.10 3.91
N ALA A 134 7.13 -3.40 4.04
CA ALA A 134 8.41 -4.03 3.71
C ALA A 134 8.83 -3.75 2.26
N ARG A 135 7.90 -3.90 1.28
CA ARG A 135 8.18 -3.55 -0.13
C ARG A 135 8.54 -2.07 -0.32
N LYS A 136 7.87 -1.17 0.41
CA LYS A 136 8.17 0.27 0.35
C LYS A 136 9.55 0.60 0.94
N LYS A 137 9.91 -0.01 2.08
CA LYS A 137 11.25 0.13 2.68
C LYS A 137 12.34 -0.43 1.77
N ALA A 138 12.13 -1.62 1.21
CA ALA A 138 13.04 -2.23 0.26
C ALA A 138 13.26 -1.33 -0.97
N ARG A 139 12.21 -0.66 -1.46
CA ARG A 139 12.34 0.31 -2.55
C ARG A 139 13.28 1.46 -2.17
N CYS A 140 13.08 2.12 -1.03
CA CYS A 140 13.96 3.20 -0.57
C CYS A 140 15.41 2.73 -0.37
N ALA A 141 15.60 1.55 0.23
CA ALA A 141 16.93 0.97 0.45
C ALA A 141 17.68 0.71 -0.87
N ARG A 142 16.99 0.24 -1.91
CA ARG A 142 17.58 0.03 -3.24
C ARG A 142 18.15 1.33 -3.82
N TYR A 143 17.40 2.43 -3.78
CA TYR A 143 17.90 3.72 -4.29
C TYR A 143 19.04 4.27 -3.44
N LYS A 144 18.96 4.19 -2.11
CA LYS A 144 20.08 4.58 -1.22
C LYS A 144 21.36 3.82 -1.59
N LYS A 145 21.27 2.51 -1.75
CA LYS A 145 22.39 1.64 -2.12
C LYS A 145 22.98 2.01 -3.48
N GLN A 146 22.13 2.28 -4.48
CA GLN A 146 22.58 2.71 -5.81
C GLN A 146 23.37 4.02 -5.75
N VAL A 147 22.91 5.00 -4.96
CA VAL A 147 23.63 6.27 -4.79
C VAL A 147 25.00 6.02 -4.14
N LEU A 148 25.09 5.19 -3.10
CA LEU A 148 26.36 4.86 -2.44
C LEU A 148 27.36 4.15 -3.37
N MET A 149 26.86 3.27 -4.25
CA MET A 149 27.68 2.62 -5.29
C MET A 149 28.15 3.62 -6.35
N PHE A 150 27.28 4.54 -6.75
CA PHE A 150 27.56 5.56 -7.75
C PHE A 150 28.60 6.59 -7.28
N THR A 151 28.52 7.01 -6.02
CA THR A 151 29.53 7.91 -5.41
C THR A 151 30.86 7.20 -5.18
N GLY A 152 30.86 5.87 -5.12
CA GLY A 152 32.04 5.05 -4.85
C GLY A 152 32.32 4.83 -3.36
N LEU A 153 31.42 5.26 -2.47
CA LEU A 153 31.54 5.06 -1.01
C LEU A 153 31.23 3.62 -0.58
N TYR A 154 30.60 2.83 -1.45
CA TYR A 154 30.32 1.42 -1.20
C TYR A 154 30.73 0.55 -2.39
N LYS A 155 31.68 -0.36 -2.16
CA LYS A 155 32.08 -1.40 -3.11
C LYS A 155 31.59 -2.76 -2.60
N PRO A 156 30.67 -3.43 -3.29
CA PRO A 156 30.25 -4.78 -2.93
C PRO A 156 31.38 -5.79 -3.19
N ALA A 157 31.35 -6.92 -2.46
CA ALA A 157 32.23 -8.05 -2.72
C ALA A 157 31.94 -8.66 -4.10
N VAL A 158 32.98 -9.18 -4.76
CA VAL A 158 32.89 -9.77 -6.11
C VAL A 158 31.92 -10.95 -6.20
N ASP A 159 31.82 -11.75 -5.14
CA ASP A 159 30.94 -12.92 -5.10
C ASP A 159 29.46 -12.55 -4.84
N SER A 160 29.18 -11.27 -4.56
CA SER A 160 27.82 -10.83 -4.25
C SER A 160 27.02 -10.54 -5.51
N ALA A 161 25.71 -10.83 -5.46
CA ALA A 161 24.77 -10.52 -6.53
C ALA A 161 24.70 -9.02 -6.90
N ASP A 162 25.22 -8.16 -6.01
CA ASP A 162 25.23 -6.71 -6.18
C ASP A 162 26.40 -6.20 -7.03
N PHE A 163 27.44 -7.00 -7.24
CA PHE A 163 28.66 -6.59 -7.94
C PHE A 163 28.39 -6.22 -9.39
N ALA A 164 27.63 -7.03 -10.12
CA ALA A 164 27.20 -6.73 -11.49
C ALA A 164 26.39 -5.43 -11.60
N GLY A 165 25.67 -5.05 -10.54
CA GLY A 165 24.96 -3.77 -10.47
C GLY A 165 25.92 -2.59 -10.24
N TYR A 166 26.92 -2.79 -9.39
CA TYR A 166 27.97 -1.80 -9.12
C TYR A 166 28.80 -1.45 -10.36
N GLU A 167 29.22 -2.43 -11.14
CA GLU A 167 29.99 -2.19 -12.38
C GLU A 167 29.21 -1.32 -13.38
N LYS A 168 27.92 -1.62 -13.56
CA LYS A 168 27.03 -0.82 -14.42
C LYS A 168 26.88 0.62 -13.91
N LEU A 169 26.78 0.80 -12.60
CA LEU A 169 26.68 2.12 -11.98
C LEU A 169 27.99 2.91 -12.07
N GLN A 170 29.14 2.24 -11.97
CA GLN A 170 30.47 2.81 -12.17
C GLN A 170 30.66 3.28 -13.62
N ALA A 171 30.31 2.44 -14.60
CA ALA A 171 30.33 2.82 -16.01
C ALA A 171 29.44 4.06 -16.26
N LYS A 172 28.23 4.06 -15.69
CA LYS A 172 27.32 5.20 -15.77
C LYS A 172 27.88 6.45 -15.09
N ALA A 173 28.54 6.31 -13.95
CA ALA A 173 29.21 7.42 -13.27
C ALA A 173 30.33 8.00 -14.12
N ALA A 174 31.12 7.16 -14.80
CA ALA A 174 32.15 7.59 -15.73
C ALA A 174 31.55 8.38 -16.91
N GLU A 175 30.45 7.92 -17.50
CA GLU A 175 29.74 8.65 -18.57
C GLU A 175 29.24 10.02 -18.11
N VAL A 176 28.62 10.10 -16.92
CA VAL A 176 28.12 11.38 -16.37
C VAL A 176 29.29 12.32 -16.08
N ARG A 177 30.38 11.83 -15.50
CA ARG A 177 31.61 12.60 -15.28
C ARG A 177 32.19 13.13 -16.60
N ALA A 178 32.23 12.30 -17.64
CA ALA A 178 32.69 12.70 -18.97
C ALA A 178 31.79 13.79 -19.60
N LYS A 179 30.47 13.67 -19.47
CA LYS A 179 29.51 14.69 -19.94
C LYS A 179 29.67 16.02 -19.20
N VAL A 180 29.83 15.99 -17.88
CA VAL A 180 30.08 17.20 -17.08
C VAL A 180 31.42 17.84 -17.47
N ALA A 181 32.47 17.05 -17.68
CA ALA A 181 33.77 17.55 -18.14
C ALA A 181 33.69 18.19 -19.54
N ALA A 182 32.88 17.65 -20.45
CA ALA A 182 32.66 18.22 -21.78
C ALA A 182 31.78 19.49 -21.77
N GLN A 183 30.90 19.64 -20.78
CA GLN A 183 30.02 20.81 -20.63
C GLN A 183 30.68 22.00 -19.93
N LYS A 184 31.79 21.81 -19.21
CA LYS A 184 32.59 22.94 -18.72
C LYS A 184 33.14 23.69 -19.94
N PRO A 185 32.69 24.92 -20.25
CA PRO A 185 33.29 25.66 -21.35
C PRO A 185 34.78 25.79 -21.04
N LYS A 186 35.63 25.49 -22.04
CA LYS A 186 37.02 25.94 -22.00
C LYS A 186 36.95 27.45 -21.80
N VAL A 187 37.17 27.92 -20.58
CA VAL A 187 37.37 29.34 -20.28
C VAL A 187 38.70 29.65 -20.95
N ALA A 188 38.62 30.00 -22.24
CA ALA A 188 39.75 30.42 -23.03
C ALA A 188 40.21 31.76 -22.45
N ALA A 189 41.46 31.77 -22.01
CA ALA A 189 42.21 32.97 -21.70
C ALA A 189 42.37 33.85 -22.95
#